data_AF-A0A258NSW8-F1
#
_entry.id   AF-A0A258NSW8-F1
#
_cell.length_a   1.000
_cell.length_b   1.000
_cell.length_c   1.000
_cell.angle_alpha   90.00
_cell.angle_beta   90.00
_cell.angle_gamma   90.00
#
_symmetry.space_group_name_H-M   'P 1'
#
loop_
_entity.id
_entity.type
_entity.pdbx_description
1 polymer ?
#
loop_
_entity_poly.entity_id
_entity_poly.type
_entity_poly.pdbx_seq_one_letter_code
_entity_poly.pdbx_strand_id
1 'polypeptide(L)'
;MARCTAPVRGHNSSAAAAACPACSSRSSYRYGGYGSSYSSSGSTGSGYSGGGSGRSSGSSRPRWSRAGSSVSYTSAQVQSLTPIRQTVETRAAAQPDLRDVFLCHAWDDRQGPAKELHDLLVTAGVKVWFSEKDLGLGVPMMRAIDKGLANSRIGLVLVTPALLARLPNESVADKELSALLAGNQLVPIVHNTTYGALRNVSPLLASRSGLDTAEDSMAVIAEKIAELVAI
;
A
#
# COMPACT_ATOMS: atom_id res chain seq x y z
N MET A 1 -25.64 21.14 56.38
CA MET A 1 -25.62 21.26 54.91
C MET A 1 -24.35 20.59 54.39
N ALA A 2 -24.45 19.60 53.50
CA ALA A 2 -23.28 18.93 52.95
C ALA A 2 -22.47 19.91 52.07
N ARG A 3 -21.14 19.94 52.24
CA ARG A 3 -20.23 20.79 51.47
C ARG A 3 -19.54 19.96 50.39
N CYS A 4 -19.38 20.53 49.19
CA CYS A 4 -18.65 19.90 48.10
C CYS A 4 -17.17 19.75 48.48
N THR A 5 -16.63 18.55 48.25
CA THR A 5 -15.23 18.19 48.56
C THR A 5 -14.33 18.25 47.33
N ALA A 6 -14.82 18.77 46.20
CA ALA A 6 -14.04 18.86 44.98
C ALA A 6 -12.93 19.93 45.08
N PRO A 7 -11.78 19.71 44.41
CA PRO A 7 -10.82 20.78 44.13
C PRO A 7 -11.47 21.95 43.40
N VAL A 8 -10.81 23.11 43.36
CA VAL A 8 -11.30 24.34 42.70
C VAL A 8 -11.71 24.10 41.22
N ARG A 9 -11.15 23.07 40.58
CA ARG A 9 -11.43 22.67 39.19
C ARG A 9 -12.55 21.62 39.04
N GLY A 10 -13.25 21.25 40.11
CA GLY A 10 -14.27 20.20 40.10
C GLY A 10 -13.71 18.78 40.27
N HIS A 11 -14.58 17.78 40.29
CA HIS A 11 -14.18 16.37 40.39
C HIS A 11 -13.47 15.91 39.10
N ASN A 12 -12.35 15.23 39.27
CA ASN A 12 -11.50 14.73 38.18
C ASN A 12 -12.01 13.43 37.52
N SER A 13 -13.05 12.81 38.09
CA SER A 13 -13.71 11.63 37.54
C SER A 13 -15.19 11.59 37.92
N SER A 14 -16.01 10.91 37.12
CA SER A 14 -17.44 10.71 37.39
C SER A 14 -17.69 9.90 38.67
N ALA A 15 -16.82 8.94 38.99
CA ALA A 15 -16.88 8.17 40.22
C ALA A 15 -16.65 9.06 41.46
N ALA A 16 -15.68 9.99 41.40
CA ALA A 16 -15.42 10.94 42.48
C ALA A 16 -16.59 11.93 42.68
N ALA A 17 -17.27 12.31 41.61
CA ALA A 17 -18.47 13.16 41.69
C ALA A 17 -19.67 12.41 42.30
N ALA A 18 -19.86 11.14 41.93
CA ALA A 18 -20.94 10.29 42.44
C ALA A 18 -20.78 9.94 43.92
N ALA A 19 -19.54 9.86 44.42
CA ALA A 19 -19.25 9.67 45.84
C ALA A 19 -19.38 10.95 46.68
N CYS A 20 -19.54 12.13 46.05
CA CYS A 20 -19.63 13.39 46.77
C CYS A 20 -21.04 13.61 47.35
N PRO A 21 -21.21 13.80 48.67
CA PRO A 21 -22.53 13.97 49.29
C PRO A 21 -23.30 15.21 48.81
N ALA A 22 -22.61 16.20 48.24
CA ALA A 22 -23.21 17.43 47.72
C ALA A 22 -23.50 17.41 46.21
N CYS A 23 -22.77 16.60 45.43
CA CYS A 23 -22.85 16.60 43.97
C CYS A 23 -23.48 15.32 43.39
N SER A 24 -23.53 14.24 44.17
CA SER A 24 -24.10 12.94 43.77
C SER A 24 -25.57 13.04 43.33
N SER A 25 -26.36 13.92 43.95
CA SER A 25 -27.77 14.15 43.63
C SER A 25 -28.01 15.01 42.39
N ARG A 26 -26.98 15.65 41.84
CA ARG A 26 -27.08 16.52 40.63
C ARG A 26 -26.68 15.81 39.33
N SER A 27 -26.08 14.63 39.40
CA SER A 27 -25.61 13.89 38.22
C SER A 27 -26.73 13.18 37.43
N SER A 28 -27.98 13.24 37.88
CA SER A 28 -29.12 12.53 37.29
C SER A 28 -29.96 13.36 36.30
N TYR A 29 -29.71 14.66 36.14
CA TYR A 29 -30.48 15.50 35.22
C TYR A 29 -29.64 15.94 34.03
N ARG A 30 -29.55 15.07 33.02
CA ARG A 30 -29.12 15.42 31.66
C ARG A 30 -30.36 15.42 30.76
N TYR A 31 -30.88 16.60 30.47
CA TYR A 31 -31.90 16.91 29.45
C TYR A 31 -31.50 18.32 28.96
N GLY A 32 -31.24 18.64 27.71
CA GLY A 32 -31.83 18.22 26.43
C GLY A 32 -32.03 19.54 25.66
N GLY A 33 -31.60 19.62 24.39
CA GLY A 33 -32.16 20.58 23.43
C GLY A 33 -31.40 21.90 23.14
N TYR A 34 -30.90 21.96 21.89
CA TYR A 34 -31.11 23.02 20.89
C TYR A 34 -30.34 24.37 20.95
N GLY A 35 -29.35 24.50 20.05
CA GLY A 35 -29.26 25.54 19.01
C GLY A 35 -28.97 27.00 19.40
N SER A 36 -27.77 27.52 19.05
CA SER A 36 -27.59 28.46 17.91
C SER A 36 -26.17 29.02 17.83
N SER A 37 -25.61 28.93 16.61
CA SER A 37 -24.63 29.80 15.91
C SER A 37 -23.92 30.91 16.69
N TYR A 38 -22.58 31.00 16.62
CA TYR A 38 -21.83 31.77 15.61
C TYR A 38 -20.31 31.56 15.74
N SER A 39 -19.63 31.71 14.61
CA SER A 39 -18.29 31.24 14.26
C SER A 39 -17.15 32.12 14.80
N SER A 40 -16.01 31.53 15.15
CA SER A 40 -14.68 32.05 14.76
C SER A 40 -13.59 30.98 14.89
N SER A 41 -13.01 30.67 13.72
CA SER A 41 -11.65 30.18 13.42
C SER A 41 -10.74 29.73 14.57
N GLY A 42 -10.35 28.45 14.54
CA GLY A 42 -9.24 27.91 15.33
C GLY A 42 -8.78 26.57 14.77
N SER A 43 -7.81 26.64 13.86
CA SER A 43 -6.88 25.62 13.36
C SER A 43 -7.00 24.22 13.97
N THR A 44 -7.49 23.26 13.17
CA THR A 44 -7.48 21.83 13.50
C THR A 44 -6.07 21.27 13.32
N GLY A 45 -5.27 21.32 14.40
CA GLY A 45 -4.14 20.41 14.56
C GLY A 45 -4.69 19.03 14.93
N SER A 46 -4.74 18.11 13.97
CA SER A 46 -5.05 16.70 14.24
C SER A 46 -3.88 16.07 15.01
N GLY A 47 -3.99 16.13 16.34
CA GLY A 47 -3.16 15.38 17.28
C GLY A 47 -3.40 13.89 17.11
N TYR A 48 -2.44 13.26 16.44
CA TYR A 48 -1.99 11.88 16.60
C TYR A 48 -2.37 11.28 17.97
N SER A 49 -3.40 10.45 17.97
CA SER A 49 -3.69 9.56 19.10
C SER A 49 -2.77 8.35 19.00
N GLY A 50 -1.57 8.51 19.55
CA GLY A 50 -0.61 7.42 19.77
C GLY A 50 -1.12 6.48 20.84
N GLY A 51 -1.97 5.53 20.45
CA GLY A 51 -2.31 4.36 21.24
C GLY A 51 -1.16 3.35 21.21
N GLY A 52 -0.15 3.58 22.05
CA GLY A 52 0.93 2.63 22.32
C GLY A 52 0.38 1.37 22.98
N SER A 53 0.04 0.38 22.17
CA SER A 53 -0.11 -1.02 22.59
C SER A 53 1.08 -1.77 22.00
N GLY A 54 1.94 -2.30 22.87
CA GLY A 54 3.07 -3.13 22.47
C GLY A 54 2.56 -4.27 21.60
N ARG A 55 3.01 -4.32 20.34
CA ARG A 55 2.66 -5.37 19.40
C ARG A 55 3.90 -6.21 19.17
N SER A 56 3.83 -7.42 19.69
CA SER A 56 4.64 -8.57 19.31
C SER A 56 4.94 -8.54 17.81
N SER A 57 6.17 -8.90 17.44
CA SER A 57 6.63 -9.06 16.05
C SER A 57 5.94 -10.24 15.34
N GLY A 58 4.61 -10.20 15.30
CA GLY A 58 3.77 -11.20 14.67
C GLY A 58 3.52 -10.81 13.22
N SER A 59 3.94 -11.69 12.31
CA SER A 59 3.58 -11.68 10.89
C SER A 59 2.10 -11.30 10.73
N SER A 60 1.85 -10.14 10.13
CA SER A 60 0.48 -9.67 9.88
C SER A 60 -0.06 -10.48 8.71
N ARG A 61 -0.92 -11.48 8.94
CA ARG A 61 -1.51 -12.24 7.82
C ARG A 61 -2.46 -11.31 7.05
N PRO A 62 -2.21 -11.02 5.76
CA PRO A 62 -3.11 -10.19 5.00
C PRO A 62 -4.39 -10.96 4.64
N ARG A 63 -5.49 -10.24 4.39
CA ARG A 63 -6.80 -10.84 4.08
C ARG A 63 -6.83 -11.70 2.81
N TRP A 64 -5.87 -11.50 1.91
CA TRP A 64 -5.73 -12.24 0.66
C TRP A 64 -4.80 -13.46 0.78
N SER A 65 -4.10 -13.62 1.91
CA SER A 65 -3.30 -14.84 2.14
C SER A 65 -4.21 -16.05 2.25
N ARG A 66 -3.86 -17.15 1.57
CA ARG A 66 -4.69 -18.36 1.61
C ARG A 66 -4.58 -19.04 2.98
N ALA A 67 -5.64 -19.74 3.37
CA ALA A 67 -5.60 -20.63 4.53
C ALA A 67 -4.54 -21.71 4.27
N GLY A 68 -3.47 -21.73 5.08
CA GLY A 68 -2.35 -22.66 4.93
C GLY A 68 -1.14 -22.13 4.16
N SER A 69 -1.16 -20.87 3.69
CA SER A 69 0.03 -20.26 3.09
C SER A 69 1.18 -20.13 4.09
N SER A 70 2.37 -20.53 3.65
CA SER A 70 3.66 -20.41 4.35
C SER A 70 4.31 -19.03 4.18
N VAL A 71 3.74 -18.17 3.33
CA VAL A 71 4.29 -16.85 3.01
C VAL A 71 4.04 -15.87 4.16
N SER A 72 5.11 -15.29 4.69
CA SER A 72 5.05 -14.26 5.72
C SER A 72 5.06 -12.85 5.13
N TYR A 73 4.31 -11.95 5.74
CA TYR A 73 4.23 -10.54 5.35
C TYR A 73 4.60 -9.65 6.53
N THR A 74 5.43 -8.63 6.25
CA THR A 74 5.67 -7.56 7.23
C THR A 74 4.44 -6.64 7.31
N SER A 75 4.28 -5.93 8.43
CA SER A 75 3.17 -4.97 8.59
C SER A 75 3.22 -3.87 7.52
N ALA A 76 4.41 -3.44 7.11
CA ALA A 76 4.61 -2.47 6.03
C ALA A 76 4.21 -3.04 4.65
N GLN A 77 4.55 -4.31 4.38
CA GLN A 77 4.10 -5.01 3.17
C GLN A 77 2.57 -5.13 3.12
N VAL A 78 1.91 -5.48 4.23
CA VAL A 78 0.44 -5.54 4.27
C VAL A 78 -0.18 -4.17 4.00
N GLN A 79 0.31 -3.10 4.64
CA GLN A 79 -0.23 -1.75 4.44
C GLN A 79 -0.08 -1.27 3.00
N SER A 80 1.07 -1.55 2.37
CA SER A 80 1.35 -1.13 0.99
C SER A 80 0.59 -1.94 -0.06
N LEU A 81 0.44 -3.25 0.14
CA LEU A 81 -0.24 -4.13 -0.81
C LEU A 81 -1.77 -4.10 -0.68
N THR A 82 -2.32 -3.62 0.45
CA THR A 82 -3.78 -3.49 0.65
C THR A 82 -4.49 -2.66 -0.43
N PRO A 83 -4.04 -1.43 -0.79
CA PRO A 83 -4.69 -0.67 -1.86
C PRO A 83 -4.56 -1.36 -3.22
N ILE A 84 -3.43 -2.02 -3.49
CA ILE A 84 -3.23 -2.77 -4.74
C ILE A 84 -4.23 -3.93 -4.82
N ARG A 85 -4.45 -4.64 -3.70
CA ARG A 85 -5.46 -5.71 -3.61
C ARG A 85 -6.86 -5.20 -3.92
N GLN A 86 -7.24 -4.04 -3.38
CA GLN A 86 -8.55 -3.44 -3.67
C GLN A 86 -8.70 -3.12 -5.16
N THR A 87 -7.64 -2.60 -5.79
CA THR A 87 -7.64 -2.33 -7.23
C THR A 87 -7.75 -3.62 -8.06
N VAL A 88 -7.06 -4.70 -7.66
CA VAL A 88 -7.19 -6.03 -8.29
C VAL A 88 -8.65 -6.52 -8.25
N GLU A 89 -9.27 -6.51 -7.06
CA GLU A 89 -10.66 -6.95 -6.87
C GLU A 89 -11.64 -6.12 -7.71
N THR A 90 -11.48 -4.79 -7.68
CA THR A 90 -12.34 -3.85 -8.44
C THR A 90 -12.23 -4.10 -9.95
N ARG A 91 -11.00 -4.26 -10.46
CA ARG A 91 -10.76 -4.47 -11.89
C ARG A 91 -11.21 -5.83 -12.36
N ALA A 92 -11.01 -6.88 -11.58
CA ALA A 92 -11.49 -8.19 -11.95
C ALA A 92 -13.01 -8.29 -11.97
N ALA A 93 -13.70 -7.57 -11.08
CA ALA A 93 -15.15 -7.47 -11.12
C ALA A 93 -15.64 -6.68 -12.33
N ALA A 94 -14.93 -5.61 -12.72
CA ALA A 94 -15.31 -4.77 -13.85
C ALA A 94 -14.92 -5.36 -15.22
N GLN A 95 -13.79 -6.07 -15.29
CA GLN A 95 -13.17 -6.58 -16.53
C GLN A 95 -12.55 -7.97 -16.28
N PRO A 96 -13.34 -9.06 -16.38
CA PRO A 96 -12.88 -10.41 -16.04
C PRO A 96 -11.81 -10.95 -17.00
N ASP A 97 -11.76 -10.44 -18.24
CA ASP A 97 -10.87 -10.93 -19.31
C ASP A 97 -9.43 -10.40 -19.21
N LEU A 98 -9.16 -9.43 -18.33
CA LEU A 98 -7.81 -8.90 -18.14
C LEU A 98 -6.85 -9.98 -17.61
N ARG A 99 -5.57 -9.88 -18.02
CA ARG A 99 -4.49 -10.64 -17.39
C ARG A 99 -4.28 -10.16 -15.95
N ASP A 100 -3.67 -11.00 -15.13
CA ASP A 100 -3.51 -10.69 -13.70
C ASP A 100 -2.47 -9.61 -13.49
N VAL A 101 -1.31 -9.75 -14.14
CA VAL A 101 -0.18 -8.82 -13.98
C VAL A 101 0.46 -8.49 -15.31
N PHE A 102 0.98 -7.28 -15.43
CA PHE A 102 1.94 -6.89 -16.46
C PHE A 102 3.34 -6.86 -15.85
N LEU A 103 4.34 -7.47 -16.48
CA LEU A 103 5.74 -7.38 -16.04
C LEU A 103 6.53 -6.42 -16.93
N CYS A 104 6.94 -5.30 -16.35
CA CYS A 104 7.85 -4.32 -16.95
C CYS A 104 9.28 -4.57 -16.47
N HIS A 105 10.25 -4.53 -17.39
CA HIS A 105 11.66 -4.81 -17.14
C HIS A 105 12.55 -4.09 -18.15
N ALA A 106 13.85 -3.97 -17.85
CA ALA A 106 14.81 -3.53 -18.85
C ALA A 106 15.05 -4.61 -19.90
N TRP A 107 15.31 -4.19 -21.14
CA TRP A 107 15.63 -5.10 -22.25
C TRP A 107 16.80 -6.05 -21.94
N ASP A 108 17.78 -5.60 -21.17
CA ASP A 108 18.97 -6.41 -20.86
C ASP A 108 18.67 -7.52 -19.84
N ASP A 109 17.60 -7.38 -19.05
CA ASP A 109 17.18 -8.37 -18.06
C ASP A 109 16.35 -9.52 -18.65
N ARG A 110 16.04 -9.44 -19.95
CA ARG A 110 15.05 -10.29 -20.60
C ARG A 110 15.36 -11.79 -20.55
N GLN A 111 16.64 -12.16 -20.58
CA GLN A 111 17.08 -13.56 -20.46
C GLN A 111 17.55 -13.93 -19.05
N GLY A 112 17.57 -12.96 -18.13
CA GLY A 112 18.03 -13.15 -16.75
C GLY A 112 16.86 -13.00 -15.77
N PRO A 113 16.90 -12.00 -14.87
CA PRO A 113 15.98 -11.96 -13.73
C PRO A 113 14.51 -11.76 -14.14
N ALA A 114 14.24 -11.14 -15.29
CA ALA A 114 12.87 -10.99 -15.75
C ALA A 114 12.25 -12.30 -16.23
N LYS A 115 13.05 -13.14 -16.90
CA LYS A 115 12.61 -14.48 -17.31
C LYS A 115 12.36 -15.37 -16.10
N GLU A 116 13.28 -15.34 -15.14
CA GLU A 116 13.13 -16.08 -13.89
C GLU A 116 11.83 -15.70 -13.17
N LEU A 117 11.58 -14.40 -12.95
CA LEU A 117 10.36 -13.94 -12.31
C LEU A 117 9.11 -14.30 -13.10
N HIS A 118 9.14 -14.14 -14.43
CA HIS A 118 8.04 -14.55 -15.31
C HIS A 118 7.71 -16.04 -15.16
N ASP A 119 8.71 -16.90 -15.22
CA ASP A 119 8.52 -18.36 -15.18
C ASP A 119 7.99 -18.80 -13.80
N LEU A 120 8.45 -18.16 -12.72
CA LEU A 120 7.92 -18.36 -11.38
C LEU A 120 6.45 -17.92 -11.25
N LEU A 121 6.09 -16.75 -11.79
CA LEU A 121 4.71 -16.26 -11.77
C LEU A 121 3.77 -17.17 -12.56
N VAL A 122 4.19 -17.64 -13.74
CA VAL A 122 3.41 -18.58 -14.56
C VAL A 122 3.25 -19.92 -13.84
N THR A 123 4.32 -20.41 -13.19
CA THR A 123 4.27 -21.65 -12.38
C THR A 123 3.33 -21.51 -11.19
N ALA A 124 3.24 -20.31 -10.60
CA ALA A 124 2.29 -19.99 -9.54
C ALA A 124 0.84 -19.78 -10.04
N GLY A 125 0.58 -19.94 -11.35
CA GLY A 125 -0.74 -19.83 -11.97
C GLY A 125 -1.18 -18.41 -12.32
N VAL A 126 -0.27 -17.43 -12.29
CA VAL A 126 -0.56 -16.03 -12.61
C VAL A 126 -0.57 -15.81 -14.12
N LYS A 127 -1.61 -15.16 -14.65
CA LYS A 127 -1.64 -14.73 -16.06
C LYS A 127 -0.79 -13.47 -16.24
N VAL A 128 0.42 -13.64 -16.80
CA VAL A 128 1.37 -12.55 -17.01
C VAL A 128 1.27 -11.97 -18.42
N TRP A 129 1.23 -10.65 -18.53
CA TRP A 129 1.53 -9.90 -19.73
C TRP A 129 3.01 -9.57 -19.78
N PHE A 130 3.72 -10.08 -20.77
CA PHE A 130 5.18 -10.02 -20.82
C PHE A 130 5.63 -9.29 -22.07
N SER A 131 6.37 -8.20 -21.86
CA SER A 131 6.74 -7.28 -22.94
C SER A 131 7.52 -7.92 -24.09
N GLU A 132 8.33 -8.96 -23.85
CA GLU A 132 9.00 -9.64 -24.98
C GLU A 132 8.03 -10.30 -25.97
N LYS A 133 6.89 -10.79 -25.48
CA LYS A 133 5.90 -11.48 -26.32
C LYS A 133 4.90 -10.51 -26.93
N ASP A 134 4.58 -9.44 -26.21
CA ASP A 134 3.44 -8.56 -26.52
C ASP A 134 3.85 -7.14 -27.01
N LEU A 135 5.15 -6.77 -27.00
CA LEU A 135 5.68 -5.49 -27.50
C LEU A 135 6.80 -5.65 -28.55
N GLY A 136 6.71 -4.87 -29.63
CA GLY A 136 7.76 -4.79 -30.64
C GLY A 136 9.02 -4.06 -30.16
N LEU A 137 10.17 -4.38 -30.76
CA LEU A 137 11.44 -3.70 -30.54
C LEU A 137 11.29 -2.17 -30.72
N GLY A 138 11.82 -1.38 -29.79
CA GLY A 138 11.84 0.08 -29.89
C GLY A 138 10.56 0.81 -29.46
N VAL A 139 9.58 0.13 -28.87
CA VAL A 139 8.45 0.82 -28.23
C VAL A 139 8.95 1.52 -26.95
N PRO A 140 8.69 2.84 -26.78
CA PRO A 140 9.04 3.54 -25.55
C PRO A 140 8.41 2.87 -24.33
N MET A 141 9.14 2.76 -23.23
CA MET A 141 8.70 2.09 -21.99
C MET A 141 7.34 2.61 -21.49
N MET A 142 7.07 3.91 -21.63
CA MET A 142 5.77 4.49 -21.26
C MET A 142 4.61 3.85 -22.02
N ARG A 143 4.74 3.73 -23.34
CA ARG A 143 3.71 3.12 -24.18
C ARG A 143 3.56 1.62 -23.90
N ALA A 144 4.65 0.98 -23.49
CA ALA A 144 4.64 -0.39 -23.01
C ALA A 144 3.85 -0.52 -21.70
N ILE A 145 4.06 0.38 -20.74
CA ILE A 145 3.33 0.40 -19.48
C ILE A 145 1.84 0.70 -19.70
N ASP A 146 1.49 1.67 -20.53
CA ASP A 146 0.09 2.01 -20.83
C ASP A 146 -0.66 0.80 -21.41
N LYS A 147 -0.05 0.13 -22.38
CA LYS A 147 -0.63 -1.09 -22.98
C LYS A 147 -0.69 -2.22 -21.97
N GLY A 148 0.34 -2.41 -21.15
CA GLY A 148 0.38 -3.43 -20.11
C GLY A 148 -0.73 -3.21 -19.08
N LEU A 149 -0.88 -1.98 -18.58
CA LEU A 149 -1.90 -1.62 -17.58
C LEU A 149 -3.33 -1.60 -18.14
N ALA A 150 -3.50 -1.39 -19.44
CA ALA A 150 -4.79 -1.53 -20.11
C ALA A 150 -5.23 -2.99 -20.27
N ASN A 151 -4.28 -3.93 -20.33
CA ASN A 151 -4.55 -5.36 -20.52
C ASN A 151 -4.36 -6.21 -19.25
N SER A 152 -3.96 -5.59 -18.15
CA SER A 152 -3.69 -6.26 -16.88
C SER A 152 -4.33 -5.55 -15.70
N ARG A 153 -4.65 -6.30 -14.65
CA ARG A 153 -5.25 -5.76 -13.42
C ARG A 153 -4.27 -4.85 -12.69
N ILE A 154 -3.01 -5.27 -12.59
CA ILE A 154 -1.89 -4.51 -12.01
C ILE A 154 -0.63 -4.65 -12.87
N GLY A 155 0.35 -3.79 -12.63
CA GLY A 155 1.68 -3.82 -13.24
C GLY A 155 2.77 -4.01 -12.19
N LEU A 156 3.80 -4.75 -12.57
CA LEU A 156 5.02 -5.00 -11.82
C LEU A 156 6.17 -4.32 -12.55
N VAL A 157 7.04 -3.64 -11.83
CA VAL A 157 8.24 -3.02 -12.40
C VAL A 157 9.45 -3.67 -11.76
N LEU A 158 10.17 -4.50 -12.52
CA LEU A 158 11.41 -5.10 -12.08
C LEU A 158 12.54 -4.06 -12.16
N VAL A 159 12.93 -3.53 -11.01
CA VAL A 159 13.95 -2.50 -10.88
C VAL A 159 15.31 -3.17 -10.67
N THR A 160 16.10 -3.21 -11.74
CA THR A 160 17.48 -3.70 -11.76
C THR A 160 18.47 -2.57 -12.02
N PRO A 161 19.79 -2.79 -11.85
CA PRO A 161 20.80 -1.84 -12.31
C PRO A 161 20.67 -1.48 -13.80
N ALA A 162 20.27 -2.44 -14.65
CA ALA A 162 20.05 -2.20 -16.08
C ALA A 162 18.88 -1.23 -16.32
N LEU A 163 17.80 -1.36 -15.56
CA LEU A 163 16.69 -0.41 -15.61
C LEU A 163 17.12 0.98 -15.15
N LEU A 164 17.84 1.08 -14.03
CA LEU A 164 18.31 2.35 -13.49
C LEU A 164 19.23 3.10 -14.45
N ALA A 165 20.05 2.39 -15.23
CA ALA A 165 20.91 3.01 -16.24
C ALA A 165 20.13 3.55 -17.47
N ARG A 166 18.94 2.99 -17.76
CA ARG A 166 18.11 3.38 -18.90
C ARG A 166 17.08 4.46 -18.58
N LEU A 167 16.52 4.46 -17.37
CA LEU A 167 15.49 5.40 -16.94
C LEU A 167 15.80 6.89 -17.25
N PRO A 168 17.04 7.41 -17.04
CA PRO A 168 17.37 8.80 -17.39
C PRO A 168 17.28 9.10 -18.90
N ASN A 169 17.53 8.10 -19.74
CA ASN A 169 17.64 8.25 -21.19
C ASN A 169 16.28 8.06 -21.91
N GLU A 170 15.30 7.43 -21.27
CA GLU A 170 14.02 7.10 -21.89
C GLU A 170 13.01 8.26 -21.93
N SER A 171 13.43 9.49 -21.62
CA SER A 171 12.56 10.68 -21.62
C SER A 171 11.25 10.44 -20.87
N VAL A 172 11.35 9.90 -19.66
CA VAL A 172 10.20 9.71 -18.79
C VAL A 172 9.73 11.08 -18.32
N ALA A 173 8.69 11.62 -18.95
CA ALA A 173 8.06 12.83 -18.45
C ALA A 173 7.42 12.49 -17.10
N ASP A 174 7.88 13.17 -16.04
CA ASP A 174 7.38 12.97 -14.66
C ASP A 174 5.84 13.00 -14.57
N LYS A 175 5.16 13.71 -15.48
CA LYS A 175 3.70 13.81 -15.56
C LYS A 175 3.01 12.50 -15.92
N GLU A 176 3.55 11.71 -16.84
CA GLU A 176 2.93 10.47 -17.31
C GLU A 176 3.15 9.33 -16.31
N LEU A 177 4.36 9.26 -15.74
CA LEU A 177 4.66 8.33 -14.66
C LEU A 177 3.78 8.62 -13.43
N SER A 178 3.53 9.90 -13.14
CA SER A 178 2.61 10.32 -12.07
C SER A 178 1.16 9.85 -12.31
N ALA A 179 0.66 9.88 -13.55
CA ALA A 179 -0.70 9.44 -13.87
C ALA A 179 -0.88 7.93 -13.69
N LEU A 180 0.11 7.15 -14.12
CA LEU A 180 0.10 5.68 -13.95
C LEU A 180 0.28 5.28 -12.48
N LEU A 181 1.06 6.05 -11.72
CA LEU A 181 1.25 5.85 -10.28
C LEU A 181 0.04 6.25 -9.43
N ALA A 182 -0.79 7.18 -9.91
CA ALA A 182 -2.00 7.62 -9.19
C ALA A 182 -3.04 6.49 -9.02
N GLY A 183 -3.02 5.48 -9.90
CA GLY A 183 -3.97 4.36 -9.87
C GLY A 183 -3.70 3.28 -8.80
N ASN A 184 -2.60 3.37 -8.04
CA ASN A 184 -2.12 2.29 -7.15
C ASN A 184 -2.01 0.93 -7.88
N GLN A 185 -1.66 0.96 -9.17
CA GLN A 185 -1.62 -0.22 -10.03
C GLN A 185 -0.21 -0.77 -10.22
N LEU A 186 0.82 -0.01 -9.83
CA LEU A 186 2.21 -0.38 -10.06
C LEU A 186 2.90 -0.81 -8.77
N VAL A 187 3.54 -1.97 -8.80
CA VAL A 187 4.34 -2.53 -7.70
C VAL A 187 5.80 -2.62 -8.13
N PRO A 188 6.71 -1.82 -7.56
CA PRO A 188 8.14 -1.98 -7.83
C PRO A 188 8.68 -3.25 -7.17
N ILE A 189 9.57 -3.96 -7.86
CA ILE A 189 10.31 -5.10 -7.36
C ILE A 189 11.79 -4.77 -7.51
N VAL A 190 12.45 -4.43 -6.41
CA VAL A 190 13.87 -4.09 -6.40
C VAL A 190 14.68 -5.37 -6.46
N HIS A 191 15.56 -5.48 -7.46
CA HIS A 191 16.41 -6.66 -7.66
C HIS A 191 17.86 -6.29 -7.93
N ASN A 192 18.78 -6.85 -7.16
CA ASN A 192 20.22 -6.55 -7.22
C ASN A 192 20.54 -5.04 -7.21
N THR A 193 19.71 -4.26 -6.53
CA THR A 193 19.86 -2.81 -6.37
C THR A 193 19.20 -2.36 -5.06
N THR A 194 19.06 -1.07 -4.82
CA THR A 194 18.48 -0.52 -3.59
C THR A 194 17.40 0.51 -3.89
N TYR A 195 16.46 0.68 -2.96
CA TYR A 195 15.49 1.78 -3.01
C TYR A 195 16.16 3.16 -3.02
N GLY A 196 17.36 3.30 -2.44
CA GLY A 196 18.15 4.52 -2.51
C GLY A 196 18.61 4.85 -3.94
N ALA A 197 19.13 3.84 -4.65
CA ALA A 197 19.52 3.98 -6.05
C ALA A 197 18.31 4.29 -6.94
N LEU A 198 17.16 3.63 -6.71
CA LEU A 198 15.92 3.95 -7.40
C LEU A 198 15.46 5.38 -7.12
N ARG A 199 15.55 5.86 -5.87
CA ARG A 199 15.14 7.22 -5.49
C ARG A 199 15.95 8.30 -6.20
N ASN A 200 17.24 8.06 -6.43
CA ASN A 200 18.10 9.02 -7.14
C ASN A 200 17.71 9.18 -8.61
N VAL A 201 17.14 8.15 -9.22
CA VAL A 201 16.77 8.14 -10.65
C VAL A 201 15.28 8.48 -10.84
N SER A 202 14.40 7.91 -10.03
CA SER A 202 12.96 8.14 -10.07
C SER A 202 12.39 8.21 -8.64
N PRO A 203 12.34 9.42 -8.05
CA PRO A 203 11.73 9.63 -6.74
C PRO A 203 10.26 9.19 -6.69
N LEU A 204 9.54 9.30 -7.81
CA LEU A 204 8.14 8.90 -7.92
C LEU A 204 7.95 7.39 -7.79
N LEU A 205 8.74 6.57 -8.49
CA LEU A 205 8.73 5.12 -8.33
C LEU A 205 9.19 4.70 -6.94
N ALA A 206 10.24 5.35 -6.41
CA ALA A 206 10.74 5.08 -5.07
C ALA A 206 9.80 5.51 -3.93
N SER A 207 8.80 6.34 -4.22
CA SER A 207 7.76 6.73 -3.25
C SER A 207 6.79 5.59 -2.95
N ARG A 208 6.73 4.58 -3.84
CA ARG A 208 5.89 3.40 -3.67
C ARG A 208 6.67 2.35 -2.89
N SER A 209 6.00 1.79 -1.89
CA SER A 209 6.45 0.58 -1.22
C SER A 209 6.20 -0.61 -2.14
N GLY A 210 7.23 -1.41 -2.39
CA GLY A 210 7.15 -2.61 -3.21
C GLY A 210 7.85 -3.79 -2.54
N LEU A 211 8.31 -4.74 -3.35
CA LEU A 211 9.03 -5.92 -2.88
C LEU A 211 10.53 -5.76 -3.16
N ASP A 212 11.36 -6.43 -2.37
CA ASP A 212 12.82 -6.38 -2.49
C ASP A 212 13.38 -7.80 -2.48
N THR A 213 14.19 -8.14 -3.48
CA THR A 213 14.84 -9.46 -3.51
C THR A 213 15.95 -9.61 -2.46
N ALA A 214 16.32 -8.54 -1.77
CA ALA A 214 17.19 -8.58 -0.60
C ALA A 214 16.47 -9.08 0.66
N GLU A 215 15.15 -8.88 0.75
CA GLU A 215 14.32 -9.34 1.89
C GLU A 215 13.73 -10.73 1.63
N ASP A 216 13.23 -10.97 0.41
CA ASP A 216 12.55 -12.19 0.01
C ASP A 216 13.17 -12.77 -1.26
N SER A 217 13.19 -14.10 -1.43
CA SER A 217 13.62 -14.68 -2.70
C SER A 217 12.63 -14.37 -3.83
N MET A 218 13.08 -14.44 -5.09
CA MET A 218 12.19 -14.28 -6.26
C MET A 218 10.99 -15.23 -6.23
N ALA A 219 11.18 -16.46 -5.75
CA ALA A 219 10.11 -17.43 -5.59
C ALA A 219 9.06 -16.98 -4.56
N VAL A 220 9.50 -16.49 -3.39
CA VAL A 220 8.59 -15.96 -2.37
C VAL A 220 7.87 -14.71 -2.87
N ILE A 221 8.55 -13.84 -3.62
CA ILE A 221 7.95 -12.66 -4.25
C ILE A 221 6.86 -13.08 -5.27
N ALA A 222 7.14 -14.07 -6.10
CA ALA A 222 6.16 -14.60 -7.05
C ALA A 222 4.93 -15.20 -6.33
N GLU A 223 5.13 -15.93 -5.23
CA GLU A 223 4.03 -16.44 -4.40
C GLU A 223 3.21 -15.30 -3.77
N LYS A 224 3.86 -14.28 -3.21
CA LYS A 224 3.19 -13.07 -2.67
C LYS A 224 2.31 -12.41 -3.72
N ILE A 225 2.81 -12.28 -4.95
CA ILE A 225 2.06 -11.71 -6.07
C ILE A 225 0.91 -12.63 -6.47
N ALA A 226 1.13 -13.95 -6.52
CA ALA A 226 0.09 -14.91 -6.85
C ALA A 226 -1.06 -14.90 -5.85
N GLU A 227 -0.77 -14.75 -4.56
CA GLU A 227 -1.81 -14.54 -3.54
C GLU A 227 -2.51 -13.19 -3.70
N LEU A 228 -1.76 -12.14 -4.02
CA LEU A 228 -2.30 -10.80 -4.20
C LEU A 228 -3.31 -10.73 -5.35
N VAL A 229 -3.10 -11.48 -6.43
CA VAL A 229 -3.96 -11.48 -7.62
C VAL A 229 -5.02 -12.58 -7.65
N ALA A 230 -4.94 -13.57 -6.75
CA ALA A 230 -5.92 -14.65 -6.67
C ALA A 230 -7.30 -14.14 -6.24
N ILE A 231 -8.32 -14.41 -7.03
CA ILE A 231 -9.72 -14.03 -6.75
C ILE A 231 -10.56 -15.28 -6.54
#